data_AF-A0A730NIU5-F1
#
_entry.id   AF-A0A730NIU5-F1
#
_cell.length_a   1.000
_cell.length_b   1.000
_cell.length_c   1.000
_cell.angle_alpha   90.00
_cell.angle_beta   90.00
_cell.angle_gamma   90.00
#
_symmetry.space_group_name_H-M   'P 1'
#
loop_
_entity.id
_entity.type
_entity.pdbx_description
1 polymer ?
#
loop_
_entity_poly.entity_id
_entity_poly.type
_entity_poly.pdbx_seq_one_letter_code
_entity_poly.pdbx_strand_id
1 'polypeptide(L)' 'MKINQLAVAGTLESGDVMIRIAPLDTQDIDLQINSSVEKQFG' A
#
# COMPACT_ATOMS: atom_id res chain seq x y z
N MET A 1 -12.67 0.32 -14.84
CA MET A 1 -12.84 -0.31 -13.51
C MET A 1 -12.81 0.82 -12.48
N LYS A 2 -13.77 0.92 -11.55
CA LYS A 2 -13.82 1.98 -10.54
C LYS A 2 -13.70 1.34 -9.16
N ILE A 3 -12.73 1.79 -8.36
CA ILE A 3 -12.60 1.36 -6.97
C ILE A 3 -13.65 2.15 -6.18
N ASN A 4 -14.63 1.45 -5.62
CA ASN A 4 -15.74 2.09 -4.90
C ASN A 4 -15.59 1.98 -3.38
N GLN A 5 -14.65 1.18 -2.90
CA GLN A 5 -14.47 0.85 -1.49
C GLN A 5 -13.00 0.57 -1.18
N LEU A 6 -12.65 0.72 0.09
CA LEU A 6 -11.33 0.37 0.60
C LEU A 6 -11.08 -1.14 0.45
N ALA A 7 -9.89 -1.50 -0.01
CA ALA A 7 -9.44 -2.88 -0.08
C ALA A 7 -8.12 -3.04 0.69
N VAL A 8 -8.00 -4.15 1.42
CA VAL A 8 -6.80 -4.52 2.18
C VAL A 8 -6.47 -5.98 1.89
N ALA A 9 -5.20 -6.28 1.64
CA ALA A 9 -4.71 -7.63 1.43
C ALA A 9 -3.30 -7.80 2.04
N GLY A 10 -2.97 -9.03 2.42
CA GLY A 10 -1.67 -9.39 3.02
C GLY A 10 -1.57 -9.06 4.51
N THR A 11 -0.38 -9.27 5.06
CA THR A 11 -0.08 -9.07 6.49
C THR A 11 1.18 -8.23 6.70
N LEU A 12 1.46 -7.84 7.94
CA LEU A 12 2.71 -7.19 8.34
C LEU A 12 3.74 -8.21 8.87
N GLU A 13 3.54 -9.50 8.61
CA GLU A 13 4.49 -10.52 9.02
C GLU A 13 5.79 -10.45 8.20
N SER A 14 6.88 -10.99 8.77
CA SER A 14 8.19 -10.94 8.15
C SER A 14 8.19 -11.68 6.81
N GLY A 15 8.58 -10.97 5.74
CA GLY A 15 8.60 -11.52 4.38
C GLY A 15 7.25 -11.44 3.65
N ASP A 16 6.21 -10.90 4.29
CA ASP A 16 4.94 -10.56 3.66
C ASP A 16 4.77 -9.04 3.53
N VAL A 17 3.77 -8.59 2.76
CA VAL A 17 3.46 -7.18 2.55
C VAL A 17 1.96 -6.90 2.67
N MET A 18 1.63 -5.84 3.40
CA MET A 18 0.27 -5.34 3.48
C MET A 18 0.01 -4.31 2.38
N ILE A 19 -0.93 -4.58 1.49
CA ILE A 19 -1.38 -3.68 0.43
C ILE A 19 -2.74 -3.09 0.81
N ARG A 20 -2.84 -1.75 0.73
CA ARG A 20 -4.06 -1.00 0.99
C ARG A 20 -4.37 -0.12 -0.21
N ILE A 21 -5.57 -0.24 -0.75
CA ILE A 21 -6.02 0.55 -1.90
C ILE A 21 -7.27 1.32 -1.51
N ALA A 22 -7.25 2.62 -1.77
CA ALA A 22 -8.35 3.53 -1.54
C ALA A 22 -8.73 4.25 -2.84
N PRO A 23 -10.01 4.62 -3.03
CA PRO A 23 -10.37 5.55 -4.08
C PRO A 23 -9.73 6.92 -3.82
N LEU A 24 -9.31 7.57 -4.90
CA LEU A 24 -8.86 8.96 -4.92
C LEU A 24 -9.88 9.79 -5.70
N ASP A 25 -10.16 11.00 -5.22
CA ASP A 25 -11.07 11.93 -5.89
C ASP A 25 -10.42 12.61 -7.13
N THR A 26 -9.09 12.46 -7.28
CA THR A 26 -8.32 12.95 -8.43
C THR A 26 -7.90 11.80 -9.35
N GLN A 27 -7.44 12.12 -10.56
CA GLN A 27 -6.90 11.12 -11.51
C GLN A 27 -5.42 10.79 -11.27
N ASP A 28 -4.87 11.24 -10.15
CA ASP A 28 -3.48 11.01 -9.77
C ASP A 28 -3.31 9.67 -9.05
N ILE A 29 -2.06 9.21 -8.97
CA ILE A 29 -1.69 8.03 -8.19
C ILE A 29 -0.88 8.52 -6.99
N ASP A 30 -1.44 8.32 -5.79
CA ASP A 30 -0.73 8.53 -4.53
C ASP A 30 -0.19 7.17 -4.04
N LEU A 31 1.14 7.05 -3.92
CA LEU A 31 1.82 5.81 -3.52
C LEU A 31 2.79 6.08 -2.38
N GLN A 32 2.53 5.40 -1.26
CA GLN A 32 3.41 5.39 -0.11
C GLN A 32 3.93 3.99 0.16
N ILE A 33 5.25 3.83 0.22
CA ILE A 33 5.91 2.56 0.57
C ILE A 33 6.61 2.75 1.92
N ASN A 34 6.35 1.83 2.84
CA ASN A 34 7.02 1.78 4.12
C ASN A 34 7.71 0.42 4.24
N SER A 35 9.04 0.40 4.22
CA SER A 35 9.84 -0.83 4.36
C SER A 35 10.80 -0.72 5.53
N SER A 36 10.80 -1.75 6.37
CA SER A 36 11.79 -1.89 7.43
C SER A 36 13.19 -2.20 6.87
N VAL A 37 13.27 -2.87 5.72
CA VAL A 37 14.54 -3.18 5.05
C VAL A 37 15.17 -1.93 4.46
N GLU A 38 14.39 -1.09 3.76
CA GLU A 38 14.92 0.17 3.21
C GLU A 38 15.44 1.09 4.32
N LYS A 39 14.77 1.13 5.48
CA LYS A 39 15.21 1.93 6.63
C LYS A 39 16.46 1.40 7.32
N GLN A 40 16.77 0.10 7.18
CA GLN A 40 17.84 -0.58 7.91
C GLN A 40 19.13 -0.74 7.09
N PHE A 41 19.04 -0.63 5.76
CA PHE A 41 20.16 -0.82 4.83
C PHE A 41 20.33 0.31 3.80
N GLY A 42 19.49 1.35 3.85
CA GLY A 42 19.61 2.58 3.05
C GLY A 42 20.45 3.66 3.71
#